data_AF-A0A3E1NX31-F1
#
_entry.id   AF-A0A3E1NX31-F1
#
_cell.length_a   1.000
_cell.length_b   1.000
_cell.length_c   1.000
_cell.angle_alpha   90.00
_cell.angle_beta   90.00
_cell.angle_gamma   90.00
#
_symmetry.space_group_name_H-M   'P 1'
#
loop_
_entity.id
_entity.type
_entity.pdbx_description
1 polymer ?
#
loop_
_entity_poly.entity_id
_entity_poly.type
_entity_poly.pdbx_seq_one_letter_code
_entity_poly.pdbx_strand_id
1 'polypeptide(L)'
;MNSFFKSLPVIAAITCFACKAPSHVYELHKMKDFNIGAASAFVNQVRRLQPIDNISILDTRYDGNEFNVNLQNIFLDTTQADQANYYNYRRRAAEINVPADSLYSCLQLFDKAGVNEFVRNKDFFLFRVVVGFTTNKGYLYTENEKAKSGDTLIATSARNRGYEYKVILQKQLDKHWFEYYEAPM
;
A
#
# COMPACT_ATOMS: atom_id res chain seq x y z
N MET A 1 75.79 -8.67 -24.56
CA MET A 1 75.18 -7.37 -24.90
C MET A 1 73.69 -7.48 -24.64
N ASN A 2 73.21 -7.19 -23.43
CA ASN A 2 72.73 -5.89 -22.93
C ASN A 2 71.55 -5.30 -23.73
N SER A 3 70.33 -5.50 -23.23
CA SER A 3 69.42 -4.45 -22.71
C SER A 3 68.10 -5.14 -22.32
N PHE A 4 67.73 -5.20 -21.03
CA PHE A 4 66.96 -4.19 -20.31
C PHE A 4 65.76 -3.66 -21.11
N PHE A 5 64.56 -4.17 -20.81
CA PHE A 5 63.48 -3.34 -20.28
C PHE A 5 62.50 -4.21 -19.49
N LYS A 6 62.42 -3.92 -18.19
CA LYS A 6 61.39 -4.37 -17.26
C LYS A 6 60.08 -3.69 -17.66
N SER A 7 59.03 -4.45 -17.94
CA SER A 7 57.66 -3.94 -17.85
C SER A 7 57.02 -4.46 -16.56
N LEU A 8 56.55 -3.51 -15.77
CA LEU A 8 56.01 -3.67 -14.44
C LEU A 8 54.75 -4.56 -14.40
N PRO A 9 54.47 -5.22 -13.26
CA PRO A 9 53.17 -5.81 -13.01
C PRO A 9 52.16 -4.68 -12.79
N VAL A 10 51.18 -4.55 -13.67
CA VAL A 10 50.02 -3.66 -13.50
C VAL A 10 49.11 -4.30 -12.45
N ILE A 11 49.38 -4.00 -11.19
CA ILE A 11 48.40 -4.08 -10.09
C ILE A 11 47.74 -2.69 -9.99
N ALA A 12 46.44 -2.71 -9.68
CA ALA A 12 45.56 -1.58 -9.41
C ALA A 12 44.98 -0.90 -10.67
N ALA A 13 43.68 -0.73 -10.86
CA ALA A 13 42.57 -0.88 -9.95
C ALA A 13 41.33 -1.27 -10.77
N ILE A 14 40.94 -2.55 -10.70
CA ILE A 14 39.51 -2.87 -10.80
C ILE A 14 38.93 -2.39 -9.47
N THR A 15 38.68 -1.08 -9.39
CA THR A 15 37.72 -0.58 -8.42
C THR A 15 36.41 -1.23 -8.84
N CYS A 16 36.05 -2.27 -8.10
CA CYS A 16 34.67 -2.69 -7.96
C CYS A 16 33.90 -1.45 -7.51
N PHE A 17 33.47 -0.64 -8.47
CA PHE A 17 32.19 0.04 -8.38
C PHE A 17 31.15 -1.07 -8.38
N ALA A 18 31.10 -1.85 -7.30
CA ALA A 18 29.83 -2.14 -6.70
C ALA A 18 29.26 -0.75 -6.43
N CYS A 19 28.55 -0.20 -7.42
CA CYS A 19 27.50 0.74 -7.15
C CYS A 19 26.77 0.10 -5.99
N LYS A 20 26.94 0.65 -4.78
CA LYS A 20 25.93 0.56 -3.77
C LYS A 20 24.73 1.21 -4.46
N ALA A 21 23.97 0.41 -5.20
CA ALA A 21 22.59 0.72 -5.49
C ALA A 21 22.07 1.19 -4.14
N PRO A 22 21.56 2.42 -4.03
CA PRO A 22 21.03 2.86 -2.76
C PRO A 22 20.04 1.76 -2.36
N SER A 23 20.28 1.12 -1.23
CA SER A 23 19.31 0.18 -0.69
C SER A 23 18.12 1.06 -0.32
N HIS A 24 17.25 1.30 -1.29
CA HIS A 24 16.07 2.13 -1.10
C HIS A 24 15.18 1.34 -0.14
N VAL A 25 15.24 1.71 1.12
CA VAL A 25 14.39 1.12 2.15
C VAL A 25 13.02 1.74 1.92
N TYR A 26 12.12 0.94 1.32
CA TYR A 26 10.69 1.23 1.26
C TYR A 26 10.23 1.75 2.63
N GLU A 27 9.82 3.01 2.70
CA GLU A 27 9.17 3.51 3.91
C GLU A 27 7.67 3.38 3.69
N LEU A 28 7.01 2.71 4.62
CA LEU A 28 5.56 2.56 4.64
C LEU A 28 5.02 3.41 5.78
N HIS A 29 3.75 3.80 5.68
CA HIS A 29 3.07 4.46 6.79
C HIS A 29 3.16 3.58 8.04
N LYS A 30 3.18 4.22 9.21
CA LYS A 30 3.18 3.62 10.55
C LYS A 30 1.88 3.99 11.23
N MET A 31 1.48 3.25 12.27
CA MET A 31 0.22 3.52 13.00
C MET A 31 0.07 5.01 13.39
N LYS A 32 1.17 5.65 13.78
CA LYS A 32 1.18 7.08 14.14
C LYS A 32 0.83 8.06 13.00
N ASP A 33 0.87 7.60 11.74
CA ASP A 33 0.60 8.42 10.57
C ASP A 33 -0.91 8.43 10.22
N PHE A 34 -1.71 7.60 10.90
CA PHE A 34 -3.13 7.45 10.62
C PHE A 34 -3.93 8.74 10.84
N ASN A 35 -4.67 9.13 9.81
CA ASN A 35 -5.56 10.27 9.84
C ASN A 35 -7.02 9.82 9.71
N ILE A 36 -7.74 9.76 10.84
CA ILE A 36 -9.13 9.30 10.90
C ILE A 36 -10.08 10.15 10.05
N GLY A 37 -9.83 11.45 9.91
CA GLY A 37 -10.65 12.36 9.10
C GLY A 37 -10.53 12.04 7.61
N ALA A 38 -9.29 11.90 7.12
CA ALA A 38 -9.03 11.49 5.74
C ALA A 38 -9.54 10.06 5.47
N ALA A 39 -9.33 9.14 6.41
CA ALA A 39 -9.82 7.77 6.31
C ALA A 39 -11.37 7.72 6.24
N SER A 40 -12.07 8.54 7.03
CA SER A 40 -13.53 8.62 6.99
C SER A 40 -14.04 9.21 5.67
N ALA A 41 -13.37 10.25 5.16
CA ALA A 41 -13.67 10.80 3.84
C ALA A 41 -13.45 9.75 2.74
N PHE A 42 -12.35 9.01 2.80
CA PHE A 42 -12.07 7.88 1.92
C PHE A 42 -13.19 6.83 1.98
N VAL A 43 -13.60 6.41 3.18
CA VAL A 43 -14.70 5.45 3.39
C VAL A 43 -16.00 5.89 2.73
N ASN A 44 -16.33 7.18 2.81
CA ASN A 44 -17.53 7.76 2.20
C ASN A 44 -17.47 7.78 0.67
N GLN A 45 -16.28 7.89 0.10
CA GLN A 45 -16.07 7.87 -1.34
C GLN A 45 -16.00 6.44 -1.87
N VAL A 46 -15.11 5.61 -1.33
CA VAL A 46 -14.85 4.26 -1.82
C VAL A 46 -16.09 3.37 -1.77
N ARG A 47 -16.99 3.55 -0.78
CA ARG A 47 -18.26 2.79 -0.71
C ARG A 47 -19.13 2.93 -1.95
N ARG A 48 -19.04 4.05 -2.66
CA ARG A 48 -19.79 4.35 -3.89
C ARG A 48 -19.07 3.89 -5.15
N LEU A 49 -17.79 3.53 -5.04
CA LEU A 49 -16.93 3.10 -6.14
C LEU A 49 -16.84 1.58 -6.18
N GLN A 50 -17.96 0.90 -6.35
CA GLN A 50 -17.94 -0.51 -6.76
C GLN A 50 -17.41 -0.55 -8.20
N PRO A 51 -16.37 -1.34 -8.53
CA PRO A 51 -15.95 -2.59 -7.87
C PRO A 51 -14.63 -2.51 -7.06
N ILE A 52 -14.25 -1.35 -6.50
CA ILE A 52 -12.98 -1.22 -5.76
C ILE A 52 -13.06 -1.98 -4.42
N ASP A 53 -12.28 -3.06 -4.34
CA ASP A 53 -12.19 -3.98 -3.21
C ASP A 53 -10.84 -3.89 -2.49
N ASN A 54 -9.78 -3.51 -3.19
CA ASN A 54 -8.44 -3.42 -2.62
C ASN A 54 -7.67 -2.25 -3.21
N ILE A 55 -6.97 -1.53 -2.34
CA ILE A 55 -5.98 -0.52 -2.73
C ILE A 55 -4.73 -0.74 -1.89
N SER A 56 -3.52 -0.65 -2.45
CA SER A 56 -2.30 -0.59 -1.65
C SER A 56 -1.28 0.39 -2.22
N ILE A 57 -0.45 0.97 -1.35
CA ILE A 57 0.70 1.79 -1.78
C ILE A 57 1.86 0.86 -2.12
N LEU A 58 2.57 1.14 -3.21
CA LEU A 58 3.77 0.39 -3.61
C LEU A 58 5.07 1.08 -3.14
N ASP A 59 5.12 2.41 -3.18
CA ASP A 59 6.23 3.23 -2.64
C ASP A 59 5.72 4.62 -2.19
N THR A 60 6.14 5.08 -1.01
CA THR A 60 5.77 6.39 -0.45
C THR A 60 6.82 7.49 -0.68
N ARG A 61 8.08 7.17 -1.02
CA ARG A 61 9.19 8.14 -0.91
C ARG A 61 9.63 8.82 -2.20
N TYR A 62 9.41 8.23 -3.37
CA TYR A 62 9.87 8.86 -4.62
C TYR A 62 8.80 9.70 -5.29
N ASP A 63 7.55 9.23 -5.33
CA ASP A 63 6.50 9.98 -6.02
C ASP A 63 5.11 9.91 -5.37
N GLY A 64 4.84 9.01 -4.42
CA GLY A 64 3.48 8.83 -3.87
C GLY A 64 2.43 8.57 -4.97
N ASN A 65 2.87 8.15 -6.15
CA ASN A 65 2.08 8.06 -7.37
C ASN A 65 1.86 6.60 -7.80
N GLU A 66 2.35 5.62 -7.04
CA GLU A 66 2.20 4.21 -7.40
C GLU A 66 1.28 3.47 -6.43
N PHE A 67 0.18 2.98 -6.98
CA PHE A 67 -0.84 2.27 -6.24
C PHE A 67 -1.11 0.94 -6.91
N ASN A 68 -1.57 -0.01 -6.12
CA ASN A 68 -2.27 -1.17 -6.62
C ASN A 68 -3.77 -0.95 -6.40
N VAL A 69 -4.59 -1.16 -7.43
CA VAL A 69 -6.06 -1.11 -7.34
C VAL A 69 -6.64 -2.41 -7.87
N ASN A 70 -7.23 -3.20 -6.98
CA ASN A 70 -7.72 -4.55 -7.25
C ASN A 70 -6.64 -5.42 -7.94
N LEU A 71 -5.47 -5.52 -7.31
CA LEU A 71 -4.30 -6.27 -7.77
C LEU A 71 -3.61 -5.72 -9.04
N GLN A 72 -4.07 -4.61 -9.61
CA GLN A 72 -3.45 -3.96 -10.76
C GLN A 72 -2.61 -2.75 -10.33
N ASN A 73 -1.31 -2.78 -10.63
CA ASN A 73 -0.41 -1.64 -10.42
C ASN A 73 -0.79 -0.49 -11.37
N ILE A 74 -0.86 0.73 -10.82
CA ILE A 74 -1.21 1.96 -11.51
C ILE A 74 -0.29 3.12 -11.11
N PHE A 75 -0.06 4.01 -12.06
CA PHE A 75 0.54 5.32 -11.86
C PHE A 75 -0.52 6.41 -11.77
N LEU A 76 -0.36 7.31 -10.80
CA LEU A 76 -1.21 8.47 -10.56
C LEU A 76 -0.74 9.65 -11.40
N ASP A 77 0.57 9.79 -11.63
CA ASP A 77 1.18 10.81 -12.48
C ASP A 77 1.37 10.30 -13.92
N THR A 78 1.03 11.15 -14.88
CA THR A 78 1.18 10.89 -16.31
C THR A 78 2.55 11.28 -16.87
N THR A 79 3.40 11.97 -16.11
CA THR A 79 4.77 12.31 -16.54
C THR A 79 5.66 11.07 -16.72
N GLN A 80 5.29 9.94 -16.10
CA GLN A 80 5.99 8.66 -16.20
C GLN A 80 5.55 7.82 -17.42
N ALA A 81 4.92 8.45 -18.42
CA ALA A 81 4.38 7.76 -19.59
C ALA A 81 5.43 7.07 -20.47
N ASP A 82 6.71 7.42 -20.29
CA ASP A 82 7.87 6.84 -20.95
C ASP A 82 8.35 5.52 -20.31
N GLN A 83 7.85 5.16 -19.13
CA GLN A 83 8.18 3.87 -18.51
C GLN A 83 7.56 2.69 -19.28
N ALA A 84 8.34 1.62 -19.46
CA ALA A 84 7.95 0.44 -20.24
C ALA A 84 6.67 -0.26 -19.74
N ASN A 85 6.30 -0.09 -18.46
CA ASN A 85 5.11 -0.66 -17.84
C ASN A 85 4.07 0.39 -17.42
N TYR A 86 4.09 1.58 -18.04
CA TYR A 86 3.18 2.65 -17.69
C TYR A 86 1.71 2.25 -17.88
N TYR A 87 1.00 2.23 -16.77
CA TYR A 87 -0.42 1.94 -16.69
C TYR A 87 -1.02 2.90 -15.67
N ASN A 88 -1.89 3.84 -16.08
CA ASN A 88 -2.30 4.94 -15.21
C ASN A 88 -3.71 4.79 -14.63
N TYR A 89 -4.04 5.65 -13.66
CA TYR A 89 -5.35 5.68 -13.02
C TYR A 89 -6.49 5.91 -14.02
N ARG A 90 -6.32 6.70 -15.08
CA ARG A 90 -7.37 6.98 -16.08
C ARG A 90 -7.77 5.72 -16.82
N ARG A 91 -6.78 4.95 -17.27
CA ARG A 91 -6.98 3.65 -17.92
C ARG A 91 -7.67 2.68 -16.96
N ARG A 92 -7.18 2.60 -15.71
CA ARG A 92 -7.79 1.73 -14.70
C ARG A 92 -9.26 2.09 -14.45
N ALA A 93 -9.55 3.37 -14.30
CA ALA A 93 -10.89 3.90 -14.08
C ALA A 93 -11.85 3.47 -15.20
N ALA A 94 -11.44 3.60 -16.46
CA ALA A 94 -12.21 3.13 -17.60
C ALA A 94 -12.47 1.61 -17.57
N GLU A 95 -11.45 0.81 -17.25
CA GLU A 95 -11.56 -0.66 -17.20
C GLU A 95 -12.48 -1.16 -16.07
N ILE A 96 -12.55 -0.45 -14.95
CA ILE A 96 -13.44 -0.79 -13.82
C ILE A 96 -14.75 0.02 -13.84
N ASN A 97 -15.02 0.76 -14.91
CA ASN A 97 -16.21 1.59 -15.10
C ASN A 97 -16.47 2.60 -13.96
N VAL A 98 -15.41 3.30 -13.53
CA VAL A 98 -15.44 4.36 -12.52
C VAL A 98 -14.98 5.68 -13.16
N PRO A 99 -15.56 6.84 -12.81
CA PRO A 99 -15.04 8.13 -13.27
C PRO A 99 -13.59 8.36 -12.82
N ALA A 100 -12.73 8.80 -13.75
CA ALA A 100 -11.30 8.97 -13.48
C ALA A 100 -11.01 9.94 -12.32
N ASP A 101 -11.74 11.07 -12.26
CA ASP A 101 -11.59 12.06 -11.18
C ASP A 101 -12.00 11.49 -9.82
N SER A 102 -13.04 10.65 -9.80
CA SER A 102 -13.48 9.95 -8.59
C SER A 102 -12.44 8.96 -8.10
N LEU A 103 -11.79 8.20 -9.01
CA LEU A 103 -10.70 7.31 -8.64
C LEU A 103 -9.49 8.11 -8.14
N TYR A 104 -9.08 9.15 -8.85
CA TYR A 104 -7.96 10.03 -8.49
C TYR A 104 -8.14 10.61 -7.08
N SER A 105 -9.28 11.25 -6.82
CA SER A 105 -9.61 11.83 -5.51
C SER A 105 -9.68 10.74 -4.42
N CYS A 106 -10.17 9.54 -4.73
CA CYS A 106 -10.22 8.43 -3.80
C CYS A 106 -8.80 7.98 -3.40
N LEU A 107 -7.87 7.88 -4.36
CA LEU A 107 -6.48 7.50 -4.10
C LEU A 107 -5.75 8.58 -3.28
N GLN A 108 -6.02 9.86 -3.53
CA GLN A 108 -5.46 10.95 -2.72
C GLN A 108 -5.96 10.92 -1.27
N LEU A 109 -7.24 10.59 -1.04
CA LEU A 109 -7.75 10.43 0.32
C LEU A 109 -7.18 9.20 1.02
N PHE A 110 -6.97 8.12 0.27
CA PHE A 110 -6.32 6.90 0.75
C PHE A 110 -4.88 7.17 1.21
N ASP A 111 -4.08 7.84 0.38
CA ASP A 111 -2.71 8.23 0.73
C ASP A 111 -2.69 9.15 1.97
N LYS A 112 -3.56 10.16 2.00
CA LYS A 112 -3.73 11.05 3.16
C LYS A 112 -4.23 10.35 4.42
N ALA A 113 -4.87 9.19 4.32
CA ALA A 113 -5.30 8.41 5.48
C ALA A 113 -4.12 7.83 6.27
N GLY A 114 -2.92 7.76 5.66
CA GLY A 114 -1.71 7.29 6.33
C GLY A 114 -1.73 5.79 6.57
N VAL A 115 -2.14 5.02 5.57
CA VAL A 115 -2.30 3.56 5.59
C VAL A 115 -1.73 2.95 4.32
N ASN A 116 -1.30 1.69 4.37
CA ASN A 116 -0.60 1.05 3.26
C ASN A 116 -1.49 0.16 2.41
N GLU A 117 -2.56 -0.39 2.98
CA GLU A 117 -3.51 -1.23 2.26
C GLU A 117 -4.92 -1.02 2.77
N PHE A 118 -5.87 -0.97 1.85
CA PHE A 118 -7.31 -1.02 2.10
C PHE A 118 -7.86 -2.35 1.57
N VAL A 119 -8.73 -2.99 2.35
CA VAL A 119 -9.51 -4.15 1.91
C VAL A 119 -10.98 -3.97 2.28
N ARG A 120 -11.85 -4.05 1.28
CA ARG A 120 -13.29 -4.15 1.46
C ARG A 120 -13.65 -5.56 1.88
N ASN A 121 -14.29 -5.69 3.04
CA ASN A 121 -15.06 -6.87 3.40
C ASN A 121 -16.55 -6.53 3.35
N LYS A 122 -17.40 -7.55 3.45
CA LYS A 122 -18.86 -7.41 3.34
C LYS A 122 -19.42 -6.41 4.37
N ASP A 123 -18.95 -6.50 5.61
CA ASP A 123 -19.55 -5.79 6.76
C ASP A 123 -18.63 -4.70 7.37
N PHE A 124 -17.41 -4.57 6.86
CA PHE A 124 -16.41 -3.64 7.38
C PHE A 124 -15.31 -3.35 6.36
N PHE A 125 -14.55 -2.30 6.61
CA PHE A 125 -13.39 -1.88 5.82
C PHE A 125 -12.13 -2.01 6.65
N LEU A 126 -11.13 -2.71 6.11
CA LEU A 126 -9.82 -2.87 6.74
C LEU A 126 -8.80 -1.91 6.15
N PHE A 127 -7.94 -1.41 7.03
CA PHE A 127 -6.85 -0.52 6.70
C PHE A 127 -5.57 -1.00 7.39
N ARG A 128 -4.61 -1.54 6.63
CA ARG A 128 -3.34 -2.05 7.16
C ARG A 128 -2.27 -0.98 7.12
N VAL A 129 -1.40 -0.97 8.12
CA VAL A 129 -0.37 0.07 8.28
C VAL A 129 1.04 -0.52 8.32
N VAL A 130 1.27 -1.76 7.89
CA VAL A 130 2.61 -2.27 7.54
C VAL A 130 2.44 -3.28 6.41
N VAL A 131 3.36 -3.31 5.45
CA VAL A 131 3.52 -4.39 4.45
C VAL A 131 4.99 -4.83 4.47
N GLY A 132 5.29 -5.89 5.22
CA GLY A 132 6.62 -6.43 5.55
C GLY A 132 6.49 -7.71 6.39
N PHE A 133 7.52 -8.15 7.14
CA PHE A 133 7.53 -9.51 7.75
C PHE A 133 6.60 -9.76 8.96
N THR A 134 5.89 -8.75 9.49
CA THR A 134 4.73 -9.00 10.36
C THR A 134 3.69 -7.90 10.14
N THR A 135 2.55 -8.29 9.58
CA THR A 135 1.42 -7.40 9.32
C THR A 135 0.22 -7.97 10.03
N ASN A 136 -0.02 -7.51 11.24
CA ASN A 136 -1.13 -8.00 12.02
C ASN A 136 -1.81 -6.88 12.77
N LYS A 137 -1.69 -5.62 12.33
CA LYS A 137 -2.33 -4.48 12.98
C LYS A 137 -2.75 -3.43 11.96
N GLY A 138 -3.77 -2.69 12.32
CA GLY A 138 -4.29 -1.61 11.49
C GLY A 138 -5.53 -0.99 12.10
N TYR A 139 -6.34 -0.40 11.22
CA TYR A 139 -7.60 0.23 11.54
C TYR A 139 -8.75 -0.43 10.81
N LEU A 140 -9.90 -0.49 11.46
CA LEU A 140 -11.12 -1.03 10.91
C LEU A 140 -12.23 0.01 11.03
N TYR A 141 -12.99 0.17 9.95
CA TYR A 141 -14.25 0.90 9.95
C TYR A 141 -15.42 -0.07 9.86
N THR A 142 -16.42 0.06 10.73
CA THR A 142 -17.67 -0.71 10.65
C THR A 142 -18.88 0.14 11.03
N GLU A 143 -19.99 -0.05 10.32
CA GLU A 143 -21.28 0.57 10.66
C GLU A 143 -22.04 -0.21 11.74
N ASN A 144 -21.51 -1.35 12.19
CA ASN A 144 -22.09 -2.10 13.30
C ASN A 144 -21.94 -1.33 14.62
N GLU A 145 -22.99 -0.63 15.02
CA GLU A 145 -23.02 0.17 16.26
C GLU A 145 -22.88 -0.69 17.53
N LYS A 146 -23.01 -2.02 17.44
CA LYS A 146 -22.81 -2.95 18.56
C LYS A 146 -21.36 -3.44 18.68
N ALA A 147 -20.50 -3.15 17.71
CA ALA A 147 -19.11 -3.56 17.75
C ALA A 147 -18.39 -2.91 18.93
N LYS A 148 -17.53 -3.68 19.61
CA LYS A 148 -16.75 -3.21 20.76
C LYS A 148 -15.37 -3.85 20.80
N SER A 149 -14.46 -3.23 21.55
CA SER A 149 -13.17 -3.83 21.89
C SER A 149 -13.34 -5.25 22.45
N GLY A 150 -12.53 -6.19 21.96
CA GLY A 150 -12.59 -7.61 22.27
C GLY A 150 -13.41 -8.44 21.28
N ASP A 151 -14.26 -7.81 20.46
CA ASP A 151 -14.98 -8.54 19.41
C ASP A 151 -14.02 -9.07 18.35
N THR A 152 -14.39 -10.21 17.77
CA THR A 152 -13.65 -10.85 16.69
C THR A 152 -14.50 -10.88 15.43
N LEU A 153 -13.94 -10.39 14.33
CA LEU A 153 -14.52 -10.41 12.99
C LEU A 153 -13.71 -11.36 12.10
N ILE A 154 -14.34 -11.92 11.08
CA ILE A 154 -13.66 -12.75 10.08
C ILE A 154 -13.44 -11.94 8.82
N ALA A 155 -12.21 -11.92 8.34
CA ALA A 155 -11.83 -11.26 7.10
C ALA A 155 -11.21 -12.26 6.13
N THR A 156 -11.42 -12.02 4.84
CA THR A 156 -10.81 -12.82 3.76
C THR A 156 -9.65 -12.05 3.13
N SER A 157 -8.56 -12.75 2.81
CA SER A 157 -7.43 -12.12 2.13
C SER A 157 -7.81 -11.66 0.72
N ALA A 158 -7.45 -10.40 0.40
CA ALA A 158 -7.61 -9.85 -0.93
C ALA A 158 -6.79 -10.61 -2.00
N ARG A 159 -5.64 -11.17 -1.60
CA ARG A 159 -4.73 -11.92 -2.51
C ARG A 159 -5.10 -13.39 -2.63
N ASN A 160 -5.68 -13.98 -1.59
CA ASN A 160 -6.11 -15.38 -1.58
C ASN A 160 -7.51 -15.49 -0.97
N ARG A 161 -8.53 -15.55 -1.82
CA ARG A 161 -9.94 -15.61 -1.39
C ARG A 161 -10.31 -16.87 -0.60
N GLY A 162 -9.46 -17.90 -0.60
CA GLY A 162 -9.63 -19.08 0.24
C GLY A 162 -8.99 -18.98 1.63
N TYR A 163 -8.29 -17.88 1.92
CA TYR A 163 -7.64 -17.66 3.20
C TYR A 163 -8.43 -16.66 4.06
N GLU A 164 -8.95 -17.15 5.17
CA GLU A 164 -9.61 -16.36 6.21
C GLU A 164 -8.69 -16.18 7.41
N TYR A 165 -8.89 -15.08 8.13
CA TYR A 165 -8.18 -14.77 9.37
C TYR A 165 -9.08 -13.97 10.32
N LYS A 166 -8.73 -14.00 11.59
CA LYS A 166 -9.44 -13.27 12.65
C LYS A 166 -8.93 -11.83 12.71
N VAL A 167 -9.86 -10.91 12.85
CA VAL A 167 -9.63 -9.48 13.12
C VAL A 167 -10.19 -9.19 14.50
N ILE A 168 -9.31 -8.90 15.45
CA ILE A 168 -9.68 -8.73 16.86
C ILE A 168 -9.62 -7.24 17.20
N LEU A 169 -10.77 -6.65 17.54
CA LEU A 169 -10.87 -5.23 17.85
C LEU A 169 -10.18 -4.95 19.20
N GLN A 170 -9.29 -3.96 19.23
CA GLN A 170 -8.50 -3.63 20.42
C GLN A 170 -9.02 -2.39 21.12
N LYS A 171 -9.09 -1.30 20.37
CA LYS A 171 -9.38 0.03 20.92
C LYS A 171 -10.30 0.76 19.97
N GLN A 172 -11.42 1.25 20.48
CA GLN A 172 -12.26 2.18 19.73
C GLN A 172 -11.59 3.56 19.70
N LEU A 173 -11.46 4.11 18.49
CA LEU A 173 -10.89 5.45 18.26
C LEU A 173 -12.00 6.50 18.11
N ASP A 174 -13.09 6.10 17.47
CA ASP A 174 -14.28 6.89 17.24
C ASP A 174 -15.47 5.93 17.03
N LYS A 175 -16.70 6.45 16.91
CA LYS A 175 -17.95 5.67 16.84
C LYS A 175 -17.83 4.43 15.94
N HIS A 176 -17.26 4.58 14.75
CA HIS A 176 -17.15 3.51 13.75
C HIS A 176 -15.75 2.94 13.55
N TRP A 177 -14.75 3.46 14.29
CA TRP A 177 -13.33 3.18 14.04
C TRP A 177 -12.67 2.43 15.19
N PHE A 178 -11.93 1.39 14.85
CA PHE A 178 -11.19 0.57 15.80
C PHE A 178 -9.75 0.36 15.35
N GLU A 179 -8.81 0.37 16.28
CA GLU A 179 -7.55 -0.36 16.12
C GLU A 179 -7.83 -1.85 16.23
N TYR A 180 -7.15 -2.67 15.43
CA TYR A 180 -7.28 -4.11 15.47
C TYR A 180 -5.94 -4.83 15.42
N TYR A 181 -5.95 -6.13 15.71
CA TYR A 181 -4.88 -7.03 15.28
C TYR A 181 -5.40 -8.28 14.54
N GLU A 182 -4.56 -8.85 13.69
CA GLU A 182 -4.84 -10.08 12.93
C GLU A 182 -4.31 -11.31 13.67
N ALA A 183 -5.08 -12.39 13.64
CA ALA A 183 -4.65 -13.69 14.13
C ALA A 183 -5.06 -14.79 13.13
N PRO A 184 -4.28 -15.88 13.03
CA PRO A 184 -4.71 -17.06 12.27
C PRO A 184 -6.07 -17.60 12.77
N MET A 185 -6.80 -18.24 11.87
CA MET A 185 -8.03 -18.97 12.21
C MET A 185 -7.77 -20.11 13.20
#